data_AF-A0A231V1D0-F1
#
_entry.id   AF-A0A231V1D0-F1
#
_cell.length_a   1.000
_cell.length_b   1.000
_cell.length_c   1.000
_cell.angle_alpha   90.00
_cell.angle_beta   90.00
_cell.angle_gamma   90.00
#
_symmetry.space_group_name_H-M   'P 1'
#
loop_
_entity.id
_entity.type
_entity.pdbx_description
1 polymer ?
#
loop_
_entity_poly.entity_id
_entity_poly.type
_entity_poly.pdbx_seq_one_letter_code
_entity_poly.pdbx_strand_id
1 'polypeptide(L)'
;MAAEHPYAADNDAQEDMIINPLGVAASEDLSIEEKLDRLVAMKQAVGQRGADGTLDPGLVSRQMQDIDVAMARVQSQSDPADTRGGDRRPDA
;
A
#
# COMPACT_ATOMS: atom_id res chain seq x y z
N MET A 1 -31.89 27.64 21.12
CA MET A 1 -30.76 26.70 21.32
C MET A 1 -30.77 25.76 20.13
N ALA A 2 -29.83 25.92 19.20
CA ALA A 2 -29.70 25.04 18.04
C ALA A 2 -28.94 23.78 18.50
N ALA A 3 -29.53 22.60 18.26
CA ALA A 3 -28.85 21.34 18.45
C ALA A 3 -27.80 21.20 17.35
N GLU A 4 -26.53 21.25 17.74
CA GLU A 4 -25.40 20.93 16.88
C GLU A 4 -25.48 19.43 16.58
N HIS A 5 -25.77 19.09 15.32
CA HIS A 5 -25.71 17.74 14.81
C HIS A 5 -24.24 17.40 14.49
N PRO A 6 -23.56 16.50 15.21
CA PRO A 6 -22.19 16.07 14.88
C PRO A 6 -22.19 14.94 13.82
N TYR A 7 -23.06 15.03 12.82
CA TYR A 7 -23.04 14.12 11.67
C TYR A 7 -22.38 14.85 10.50
N ALA A 8 -21.14 14.49 10.12
CA ALA A 8 -20.68 14.42 8.70
C ALA A 8 -19.15 14.40 8.51
N ALA A 9 -18.30 14.61 9.50
CA ALA A 9 -16.86 14.82 9.23
C ALA A 9 -16.02 13.54 9.00
N ASP A 10 -16.54 12.36 9.35
CA ASP A 10 -15.76 11.10 9.32
C ASP A 10 -16.16 10.14 8.18
N ASN A 11 -17.10 10.50 7.29
CA ASN A 11 -17.54 9.61 6.21
C ASN A 11 -16.86 9.90 4.86
N ASP A 12 -16.42 11.14 4.59
CA ASP A 12 -15.70 11.48 3.34
C ASP A 12 -14.33 10.78 3.22
N ALA A 13 -13.77 10.27 4.33
CA ALA A 13 -12.53 9.49 4.31
C ALA A 13 -12.74 7.99 3.96
N GLN A 14 -13.99 7.52 3.86
CA GLN A 14 -14.30 6.11 3.63
C GLN A 14 -14.86 5.80 2.23
N GLU A 15 -15.21 6.83 1.44
CA GLU A 15 -15.95 6.69 0.17
C GLU A 15 -15.11 6.91 -1.11
N ASP A 16 -13.80 6.74 -1.09
CA ASP A 16 -13.05 6.50 -2.33
C ASP A 16 -11.72 5.92 -1.87
N MET A 17 -11.49 4.63 -2.00
CA MET A 17 -11.04 4.11 -3.26
C MET A 17 -10.80 2.63 -2.93
N ILE A 18 -11.37 1.69 -3.71
CA ILE A 18 -10.77 0.36 -3.78
C ILE A 18 -9.43 0.61 -4.46
N ILE A 19 -8.46 1.04 -3.66
CA ILE A 19 -7.17 1.45 -4.15
C ILE A 19 -6.58 0.18 -4.71
N ASN A 20 -6.39 0.12 -6.02
CA ASN A 20 -5.66 -0.98 -6.62
C ASN A 20 -4.21 -0.87 -6.10
N PRO A 21 -3.66 -1.88 -5.39
CA PRO A 21 -2.31 -1.78 -4.83
C PRO A 21 -1.27 -1.46 -5.93
N LEU A 22 -1.46 -2.06 -7.10
CA LEU A 22 -0.63 -1.80 -8.27
C LEU A 22 -0.81 -0.38 -8.82
N GLY A 23 -2.00 0.21 -8.68
CA GLY A 23 -2.27 1.60 -9.03
C GLY A 23 -1.51 2.59 -8.15
N VAL A 24 -1.40 2.33 -6.85
CA VAL A 24 -0.57 3.14 -5.93
C VAL A 24 0.89 3.03 -6.30
N ALA A 25 1.38 1.80 -6.51
CA ALA A 25 2.77 1.59 -6.90
C ALA A 25 3.12 2.32 -8.21
N ALA A 26 2.19 2.33 -9.17
CA ALA A 26 2.36 2.97 -10.47
C ALA A 26 2.09 4.49 -10.48
N SER A 27 1.50 5.06 -9.42
CA SER A 27 1.15 6.49 -9.37
C SER A 27 2.41 7.36 -9.46
N GLU A 28 2.44 8.34 -10.35
CA GLU A 28 3.58 9.25 -10.52
C GLU A 28 3.47 10.49 -9.62
N ASP A 29 2.27 10.79 -9.14
CA ASP A 29 1.96 11.93 -8.28
C ASP A 29 2.35 11.70 -6.81
N LEU A 30 2.65 10.46 -6.43
CA LEU A 30 2.99 10.08 -5.05
C LEU A 30 4.48 9.86 -4.90
N SER A 31 5.04 10.38 -3.82
CA SER A 31 6.39 10.04 -3.40
C SER A 31 6.46 8.55 -3.03
N ILE A 32 7.65 7.99 -3.13
CA ILE A 32 7.91 6.60 -2.75
C ILE A 32 7.43 6.30 -1.32
N GLU A 33 7.72 7.18 -0.38
CA GLU A 33 7.31 7.03 1.02
C GLU A 33 5.77 7.03 1.15
N GLU A 34 5.08 7.93 0.46
CA GLU A 34 3.61 8.01 0.44
C GLU A 34 2.97 6.76 -0.20
N LYS A 35 3.62 6.19 -1.23
CA LYS A 35 3.18 4.93 -1.84
C LYS A 35 3.28 3.78 -0.84
N LEU A 36 4.41 3.68 -0.13
CA LEU A 36 4.62 2.62 0.87
C LEU A 36 3.65 2.76 2.04
N ASP A 37 3.46 3.97 2.55
CA ASP A 37 2.52 4.24 3.64
C ASP A 37 1.08 3.81 3.27
N ARG A 38 0.61 4.22 2.08
CA ARG A 38 -0.69 3.79 1.54
C ARG A 38 -0.80 2.27 1.39
N LEU A 39 0.23 1.61 0.86
CA LEU A 39 0.22 0.15 0.70
C LEU A 39 0.20 -0.59 2.04
N VAL A 40 0.91 -0.07 3.05
CA VAL A 40 0.87 -0.62 4.42
C VAL A 40 -0.52 -0.43 5.03
N ALA A 41 -1.14 0.74 4.88
CA ALA A 41 -2.50 0.99 5.34
C ALA A 41 -3.51 0.03 4.68
N MET A 42 -3.37 -0.21 3.38
CA MET A 42 -4.18 -1.19 2.66
C MET A 42 -3.97 -2.61 3.20
N LYS A 43 -2.72 -3.01 3.48
CA LYS A 43 -2.40 -4.33 4.06
C LYS A 43 -3.13 -4.54 5.39
N GLN A 44 -3.10 -3.52 6.26
CA GLN A 44 -3.78 -3.57 7.55
C GLN A 44 -5.30 -3.68 7.38
N ALA A 45 -5.89 -2.89 6.47
CA ALA A 45 -7.33 -2.93 6.21
C ALA A 45 -7.80 -4.31 5.68
N VAL A 46 -7.02 -4.93 4.79
CA VAL A 46 -7.31 -6.29 4.29
C VAL A 46 -7.19 -7.32 5.41
N GLY A 47 -6.17 -7.20 6.26
CA GLY A 47 -5.95 -8.09 7.40
C GLY A 47 -7.09 -8.01 8.41
N GLN A 48 -7.53 -6.80 8.73
CA GLN A 48 -8.66 -6.54 9.62
C GLN A 48 -9.95 -7.14 9.06
N ARG A 49 -10.26 -6.90 7.78
CA ARG A 49 -11.46 -7.47 7.13
C ARG A 49 -11.44 -8.99 7.07
N GLY A 50 -10.26 -9.60 6.92
CA GLY A 50 -10.08 -11.05 7.01
C GLY A 50 -10.30 -11.58 8.44
N ALA A 51 -9.79 -10.87 9.45
CA ALA A 51 -9.95 -11.24 10.86
C ALA A 51 -11.41 -11.11 11.34
N ASP A 52 -12.12 -10.07 10.90
CA ASP A 52 -13.53 -9.84 11.21
C ASP A 52 -14.49 -10.69 10.35
N GLY A 53 -13.96 -11.52 9.44
CA GLY A 53 -14.75 -12.39 8.56
C GLY A 53 -15.56 -11.65 7.49
N THR A 54 -15.30 -10.36 7.30
CA THR A 54 -15.97 -9.52 6.29
C THR A 54 -15.44 -9.79 4.88
N LEU A 55 -14.18 -10.25 4.76
CA LEU A 55 -13.55 -10.63 3.49
C LEU A 55 -13.28 -12.14 3.47
N ASP A 56 -13.58 -12.78 2.33
CA ASP A 56 -13.30 -14.21 2.15
C ASP A 56 -11.79 -14.50 2.30
N PRO A 57 -11.39 -15.58 3.02
CA PRO A 57 -9.99 -15.89 3.25
C PRO A 57 -9.13 -16.04 1.97
N GLY A 58 -9.73 -16.55 0.88
CA GLY A 58 -9.08 -16.65 -0.42
C GLY A 58 -8.85 -15.28 -1.06
N LEU A 59 -9.80 -14.35 -0.90
CA LEU A 59 -9.67 -12.97 -1.34
C LEU A 59 -8.67 -12.17 -0.49
N VAL A 60 -8.66 -12.38 0.83
CA VAL A 60 -7.65 -11.82 1.76
C VAL A 60 -6.25 -12.20 1.29
N SER A 61 -6.02 -13.49 1.06
CA SER A 61 -4.71 -14.01 0.66
C SER A 61 -4.25 -13.42 -0.68
N ARG A 62 -5.17 -13.33 -1.65
CA ARG A 62 -4.89 -12.72 -2.96
C ARG A 62 -4.56 -11.24 -2.85
N GLN A 63 -5.37 -10.47 -2.11
CA GLN A 63 -5.12 -9.04 -1.92
C GLN A 63 -3.82 -8.78 -1.17
N MET A 64 -3.51 -9.57 -0.13
CA MET A 64 -2.23 -9.47 0.58
C MET A 64 -1.05 -9.68 -0.37
N GLN A 65 -1.14 -10.68 -1.25
CA GLN A 65 -0.12 -10.95 -2.26
C GLN A 65 0.04 -9.79 -3.25
N ASP A 66 -1.06 -9.22 -3.75
CA ASP A 66 -1.03 -8.07 -4.66
C ASP A 66 -0.40 -6.83 -3.99
N ILE A 67 -0.68 -6.61 -2.70
CA ILE A 67 -0.08 -5.53 -1.91
C ILE A 67 1.42 -5.75 -1.68
N ASP A 68 1.83 -6.98 -1.35
CA ASP A 68 3.25 -7.32 -1.18
C ASP A 68 4.06 -7.11 -2.49
N VAL A 69 3.48 -7.49 -3.63
CA VAL A 69 4.09 -7.24 -4.97
C VAL A 69 4.19 -5.74 -5.24
N ALA A 70 3.14 -4.97 -4.94
CA ALA A 70 3.16 -3.52 -5.10
C ALA A 70 4.23 -2.86 -4.22
N MET A 71 4.37 -3.28 -2.95
CA MET A 71 5.39 -2.75 -2.04
C MET A 71 6.80 -3.08 -2.53
N ALA A 72 7.04 -4.32 -2.97
CA ALA A 72 8.34 -4.71 -3.53
C ALA A 72 8.71 -3.86 -4.74
N ARG A 73 7.75 -3.61 -5.64
CA ARG A 73 7.96 -2.75 -6.82
C ARG A 73 8.32 -1.32 -6.45
N VAL A 74 7.65 -0.75 -5.46
CA VAL A 74 7.97 0.60 -4.95
C VAL A 74 9.35 0.62 -4.30
N GLN A 75 9.69 -0.38 -3.48
CA GLN A 75 11.01 -0.49 -2.85
C GLN A 75 12.15 -0.59 -3.88
N SER A 76 11.95 -1.34 -4.96
CA SER A 76 12.92 -1.39 -6.08
C SER A 76 13.06 -0.07 -6.84
N GLN A 77 12.10 0.86 -6.72
CA GLN A 77 12.23 2.22 -7.27
C GLN A 77 13.00 3.13 -6.31
N SER A 78 12.90 2.89 -4.99
CA SER A 78 13.64 3.61 -3.95
C SER A 78 15.11 3.25 -3.89
N ASP A 79 15.42 2.00 -4.24
CA ASP A 79 16.77 1.47 -4.24
C ASP A 79 17.33 1.47 -5.67
N PRO A 80 18.04 2.53 -6.10
CA PRO A 80 18.87 2.47 -7.30
C PRO A 80 20.17 1.66 -7.08
N ALA A 81 20.31 0.91 -5.98
CA ALA A 81 21.59 0.41 -5.49
C ALA A 81 21.90 -1.06 -5.86
N ASP A 82 21.11 -1.72 -6.71
CA ASP A 82 21.48 -3.02 -7.30
C ASP A 82 21.80 -2.94 -8.80
N THR A 83 22.45 -1.84 -9.22
CA THR A 83 23.20 -1.81 -10.50
C THR A 83 24.72 -1.71 -10.29
N ARG A 84 25.22 -2.04 -9.09
CA ARG A 84 26.64 -2.39 -8.89
C ARG A 84 26.83 -3.89 -8.74
N GLY A 85 26.34 -4.62 -9.72
CA GLY A 85 27.16 -5.68 -10.29
C GLY A 85 28.38 -5.04 -10.96
N GLY A 86 29.46 -4.83 -10.22
CA GLY A 86 30.70 -4.28 -10.77
C GLY A 86 31.71 -3.88 -9.71
N ASP A 87 32.94 -4.37 -9.87
CA ASP A 87 34.14 -3.93 -9.14
C ASP A 87 34.39 -4.51 -7.74
N ARG A 88 34.67 -5.82 -7.66
CA ARG A 88 35.82 -6.35 -6.88
C ARG A 88 36.40 -7.60 -7.54
N ARG A 89 37.14 -7.42 -8.64
CA ARG A 89 38.38 -8.19 -8.82
C ARG A 89 39.54 -7.27 -8.42
N PRO A 90 40.18 -7.47 -7.26
CA PRO A 90 41.61 -7.29 -7.18
C PRO A 90 42.26 -8.61 -7.63
N ASP A 91 42.85 -8.55 -8.82
CA ASP A 91 43.95 -9.43 -9.21
C ASP A 91 45.10 -9.16 -8.24
N ALA A 92 45.45 -10.15 -7.42
CA ALA A 92 46.70 -10.20 -6.64
C ALA A 92 47.03 -11.66 -6.31
#